data_AF-A0A5S4F5V3-F1
#
_entry.id   AF-A0A5S4F5V3-F1
#
_cell.length_a   1.000
_cell.length_b   1.000
_cell.length_c   1.000
_cell.angle_alpha   90.00
_cell.angle_beta   90.00
_cell.angle_gamma   90.00
#
_symmetry.space_group_name_H-M   'P 1'
#
loop_
_entity.id
_entity.type
_entity.pdbx_description
1 polymer ?
#
loop_
_entity_poly.entity_id
_entity_poly.type
_entity_poly.pdbx_seq_one_letter_code
_entity_poly.pdbx_strand_id
1 'polypeptide(L)'
;MLLQEATAGEAVPGRPRRKWGARLLIGVAVVFAGGTAVRLGGLESGVLLVPLVSFTPYFAVAALVVLAVTVAARNRAAMAVMLAVCACLAWCVLPRAIATSGSVEGRPLRVLTANLNGGRGDAQVIVDLVRRLDVDVLSLQELTWSARERLAAAGLDGLLPYQVSKPETWGPVGSGVYARYPLRARSGVFQPV
;
A
#
# COMPACT_ATOMS: atom_id res chain seq x y z
N MET A 1 4.74 -79.04 -13.77
CA MET A 1 4.80 -78.50 -15.14
C MET A 1 3.54 -77.69 -15.36
N LEU A 2 3.69 -76.35 -15.35
CA LEU A 2 2.83 -75.31 -15.95
C LEU A 2 1.44 -75.07 -15.30
N LEU A 3 0.95 -73.86 -15.05
CA LEU A 3 1.43 -72.48 -15.15
C LEU A 3 0.56 -71.64 -14.20
N GLN A 4 1.20 -70.74 -13.44
CA GLN A 4 0.58 -69.75 -12.58
C GLN A 4 0.26 -68.53 -13.44
N GLU A 5 -0.99 -68.39 -13.89
CA GLU A 5 -1.50 -67.21 -14.61
C GLU A 5 -1.64 -66.04 -13.61
N ALA A 6 -0.53 -65.34 -13.39
CA ALA A 6 -0.54 -64.04 -12.74
C ALA A 6 -1.07 -63.01 -13.74
N THR A 7 -2.36 -62.66 -13.65
CA THR A 7 -2.90 -61.46 -14.29
C THR A 7 -2.29 -60.24 -13.61
N ALA A 8 -1.14 -59.81 -14.12
CA ALA A 8 -0.54 -58.53 -13.80
C ALA A 8 -1.51 -57.43 -14.25
N GLY A 9 -2.27 -56.90 -13.31
CA GLY A 9 -3.02 -55.66 -13.52
C GLY A 9 -2.02 -54.57 -13.89
N GLU A 10 -2.03 -54.15 -15.15
CA GLU A 10 -1.29 -52.98 -15.62
C GLU A 10 -1.69 -51.78 -14.77
N ALA A 11 -0.81 -51.36 -13.87
CA ALA A 11 -0.92 -50.10 -13.19
C ALA A 11 -0.76 -48.99 -14.24
N VAL A 12 -1.89 -48.42 -14.69
CA VAL A 12 -1.91 -47.25 -15.58
C VAL A 12 -1.03 -46.15 -14.95
N PRO A 13 0.14 -45.82 -15.53
CA PRO A 13 1.03 -44.85 -14.92
C PRO A 13 0.35 -43.48 -14.92
N GLY A 14 0.03 -42.98 -13.73
CA GLY A 14 -0.58 -41.67 -13.55
C GLY A 14 0.21 -40.59 -14.26
N ARG A 15 -0.41 -39.98 -15.29
CA ARG A 15 0.18 -39.06 -16.27
C ARG A 15 1.11 -38.02 -15.62
N PRO A 16 2.38 -37.89 -16.06
CA PRO A 16 3.38 -36.98 -15.49
C PRO A 16 2.91 -35.52 -15.45
N ARG A 17 2.04 -35.09 -16.38
CA ARG A 17 1.45 -33.75 -16.44
C ARG A 17 0.81 -33.28 -15.12
N ARG A 18 0.20 -34.18 -14.35
CA ARG A 18 -0.45 -33.83 -13.06
C ARG A 18 0.58 -33.46 -11.97
N LYS A 19 1.78 -34.08 -12.01
CA LYS A 19 2.88 -33.76 -11.09
C LYS A 19 3.52 -32.41 -11.40
N TRP A 20 3.69 -32.07 -12.68
CA TRP A 20 4.21 -30.77 -13.10
C TRP A 20 3.25 -29.63 -12.75
N GLY A 21 1.94 -29.81 -12.95
CA GLY A 21 0.94 -28.83 -12.53
C GLY A 21 0.94 -28.57 -11.02
N ALA A 22 1.07 -29.61 -10.20
CA ALA A 22 1.15 -29.45 -8.74
C ALA A 22 2.42 -28.69 -8.30
N ARG A 23 3.57 -28.98 -8.92
CA ARG A 23 4.83 -28.26 -8.66
C ARG A 23 4.76 -26.79 -9.09
N LEU A 24 4.15 -26.51 -10.24
CA LEU A 24 3.93 -25.14 -10.71
C LEU A 24 3.09 -24.34 -9.70
N LEU A 25 1.99 -24.91 -9.21
CA LEU A 25 1.13 -24.25 -8.20
C LEU A 25 1.87 -23.96 -6.90
N ILE A 26 2.73 -24.87 -6.44
CA ILE A 26 3.57 -24.64 -5.26
C ILE A 26 4.58 -23.52 -5.55
N GLY A 27 5.22 -23.52 -6.72
CA GLY A 27 6.14 -22.45 -7.12
C GLY A 27 5.47 -21.08 -7.13
N VAL A 28 4.27 -20.99 -7.71
CA VAL A 28 3.46 -19.75 -7.69
C VAL A 28 3.13 -19.34 -6.25
N ALA A 29 2.68 -20.28 -5.41
CA ALA A 29 2.39 -20.00 -4.00
C ALA A 29 3.61 -19.48 -3.23
N VAL A 30 4.81 -20.01 -3.51
CA VAL A 30 6.07 -19.53 -2.92
C VAL A 30 6.39 -18.10 -3.35
N VAL A 31 6.18 -17.74 -4.63
CA VAL A 31 6.36 -16.36 -5.11
C VAL A 31 5.42 -15.41 -4.37
N PHE A 32 4.16 -15.79 -4.20
CA PHE A 32 3.18 -14.99 -3.46
C PHE A 32 3.54 -14.85 -1.98
N ALA A 33 4.01 -15.93 -1.35
CA ALA A 33 4.49 -15.90 0.03
C ALA A 33 5.72 -14.99 0.17
N GLY A 34 6.68 -15.07 -0.75
CA GLY A 34 7.86 -14.20 -0.77
C GLY A 34 7.51 -12.72 -0.89
N GLY A 35 6.65 -12.35 -1.85
CA GLY A 35 6.19 -10.97 -2.00
C GLY A 35 5.43 -10.45 -0.77
N THR A 36 4.61 -11.32 -0.15
CA THR A 36 3.90 -10.98 1.10
C THR A 36 4.85 -10.81 2.28
N ALA A 37 5.90 -11.64 2.38
CA ALA A 37 6.92 -11.53 3.42
C ALA A 37 7.74 -10.24 3.28
N VAL A 38 8.14 -9.87 2.06
CA VAL A 38 8.78 -8.57 1.78
C VAL A 38 7.89 -7.43 2.28
N ARG A 39 6.60 -7.50 1.95
CA ARG A 39 5.62 -6.48 2.31
C ARG A 39 5.36 -6.37 3.81
N LEU A 40 5.34 -7.48 4.53
CA LEU A 40 5.17 -7.52 5.99
C LEU A 40 6.43 -7.08 6.72
N GLY A 41 7.61 -7.41 6.18
CA GLY A 41 8.89 -7.05 6.76
C GLY A 41 9.33 -5.62 6.48
N GLY A 42 8.58 -4.85 5.65
CA GLY A 42 8.98 -3.50 5.25
C GLY A 42 10.30 -3.50 4.46
N LEU A 43 10.58 -4.58 3.72
CA LEU A 43 11.85 -4.77 3.01
C LEU A 43 11.87 -4.11 1.61
N GLU A 44 10.82 -3.36 1.29
CA GLU A 44 10.68 -2.54 0.10
C GLU A 44 11.65 -1.34 0.07
N SER A 45 12.84 -1.53 -0.50
CA SER A 45 13.83 -0.45 -0.66
C SER A 45 14.13 -0.14 -2.13
N GLY A 46 14.44 1.13 -2.40
CA GLY A 46 14.90 1.61 -3.70
C GLY A 46 13.81 1.93 -4.71
N VAL A 47 14.24 2.38 -5.89
CA VAL A 47 13.39 2.99 -6.93
C VAL A 47 12.34 2.06 -7.55
N LEU A 48 12.47 0.75 -7.36
CA LEU A 48 11.59 -0.26 -7.97
C LEU A 48 10.61 -0.84 -6.96
N LEU A 49 11.09 -1.29 -5.79
CA LEU A 49 10.23 -1.95 -4.79
C LEU A 49 9.29 -0.98 -4.07
N VAL A 50 9.75 0.25 -3.80
CA VAL A 50 8.92 1.24 -3.08
C VAL A 50 7.64 1.57 -3.85
N PRO A 51 7.66 1.91 -5.16
CA PRO A 51 6.42 2.10 -5.91
C PRO A 51 5.50 0.88 -5.96
N LEU A 52 6.07 -0.34 -5.98
CA LEU A 52 5.30 -1.58 -6.04
C LEU A 52 4.40 -1.80 -4.81
N VAL A 53 4.73 -1.20 -3.66
CA VAL A 53 3.88 -1.24 -2.46
C VAL A 53 2.47 -0.71 -2.73
N SER A 54 2.35 0.27 -3.63
CA SER A 54 1.05 0.83 -4.06
C SER A 54 0.16 -0.23 -4.74
N PHE A 55 0.75 -1.31 -5.27
CA PHE A 55 0.04 -2.40 -5.91
C PHE A 55 -0.40 -3.53 -4.96
N THR A 56 -0.13 -3.41 -3.64
CA THR A 56 -0.53 -4.42 -2.63
C THR A 56 -2.01 -4.84 -2.75
N PRO A 57 -2.99 -3.93 -2.95
CA PRO A 57 -4.39 -4.33 -3.11
C PRO A 57 -4.64 -5.21 -4.34
N TYR A 58 -3.99 -4.92 -5.48
CA TYR A 58 -4.10 -5.73 -6.70
C TYR A 58 -3.41 -7.08 -6.52
N PHE A 59 -2.27 -7.11 -5.83
CA PHE A 59 -1.59 -8.34 -5.46
C PHE A 59 -2.45 -9.24 -4.56
N ALA A 60 -3.22 -8.66 -3.63
CA ALA A 60 -4.19 -9.39 -2.81
C ALA A 60 -5.32 -10.01 -3.63
N VAL A 61 -5.86 -9.29 -4.62
CA VAL A 61 -6.87 -9.83 -5.55
C VAL A 61 -6.29 -10.99 -6.36
N ALA A 62 -5.06 -10.84 -6.88
CA ALA A 62 -4.38 -11.92 -7.59
C ALA A 62 -4.16 -13.16 -6.68
N ALA A 63 -3.84 -12.95 -5.40
CA ALA A 63 -3.69 -14.03 -4.44
C ALA A 63 -4.99 -14.82 -4.23
N LEU A 64 -6.15 -14.16 -4.21
CA LEU A 64 -7.46 -14.83 -4.13
C LEU A 64 -7.74 -15.69 -5.36
N VAL A 65 -7.38 -15.21 -6.56
CA VAL A 65 -7.51 -15.99 -7.80
C VAL A 65 -6.63 -17.24 -7.72
N VAL A 66 -5.37 -17.10 -7.30
CA VAL A 66 -4.46 -18.24 -7.14
C VAL A 66 -4.99 -19.20 -6.08
N LEU A 67 -5.52 -18.72 -4.95
CA LEU A 67 -6.16 -19.56 -3.94
C LEU A 67 -7.30 -20.38 -4.54
N ALA A 68 -8.20 -19.77 -5.30
CA ALA A 68 -9.30 -20.46 -5.98
C ALA A 68 -8.79 -21.55 -6.93
N VAL A 69 -7.73 -21.28 -7.69
CA VAL A 69 -7.08 -22.27 -8.56
C VAL A 69 -6.49 -23.42 -7.74
N THR A 70 -5.83 -23.16 -6.60
CA THR A 70 -5.28 -24.22 -5.75
C THR A 70 -6.36 -25.11 -5.13
N VAL A 71 -7.51 -24.53 -4.78
CA VAL A 71 -8.70 -25.23 -4.27
C VAL A 71 -9.30 -26.12 -5.36
N ALA A 72 -9.50 -25.58 -6.57
CA ALA A 72 -10.01 -26.34 -7.71
C ALA A 72 -9.08 -27.50 -8.12
N ALA A 73 -7.77 -27.28 -8.06
CA ALA A 73 -6.76 -28.30 -8.29
C ALA A 73 -6.61 -29.30 -7.12
N ARG A 74 -7.29 -29.07 -5.99
CA ARG A 74 -7.23 -29.87 -4.76
C ARG A 74 -5.81 -30.07 -4.21
N ASN A 75 -4.93 -29.09 -4.39
CA ASN A 75 -3.55 -29.13 -3.87
C ASN A 75 -3.52 -28.56 -2.44
N ARG A 76 -3.61 -29.45 -1.44
CA ARG A 76 -3.71 -29.06 -0.02
C ARG A 76 -2.53 -28.21 0.47
N ALA A 77 -1.31 -28.49 0.02
CA ALA A 77 -0.13 -27.75 0.44
C ALA A 77 -0.15 -26.32 -0.09
N ALA A 78 -0.38 -26.15 -1.40
CA ALA A 78 -0.46 -24.82 -2.01
C ALA A 78 -1.66 -24.02 -1.47
N MET A 79 -2.78 -24.69 -1.22
CA MET A 79 -3.97 -24.09 -0.60
C MET A 79 -3.68 -23.54 0.81
N ALA A 80 -2.97 -24.30 1.65
CA ALA A 80 -2.60 -23.85 3.00
C ALA A 80 -1.72 -22.59 2.97
N VAL A 81 -0.70 -22.58 2.08
CA VAL A 81 0.17 -21.40 1.88
C VAL A 81 -0.63 -20.20 1.40
N MET A 82 -1.50 -20.40 0.41
CA MET A 82 -2.28 -19.30 -0.16
C MET A 82 -3.34 -18.75 0.81
N LEU A 83 -3.90 -19.59 1.69
CA LEU A 83 -4.77 -19.12 2.77
C LEU A 83 -4.02 -18.19 3.72
N ALA A 84 -2.81 -18.56 4.14
CA ALA A 84 -1.97 -17.71 4.99
C ALA A 84 -1.61 -16.40 4.29
N VAL A 85 -1.21 -16.46 3.02
CA VAL A 85 -0.94 -15.26 2.19
C VAL A 85 -2.15 -14.34 2.13
N CYS A 86 -3.35 -14.88 1.85
CA CYS A 86 -4.56 -14.08 1.75
C CYS A 86 -4.92 -13.44 3.10
N ALA A 87 -4.75 -14.16 4.22
CA ALA A 87 -4.97 -13.61 5.56
C ALA A 87 -3.99 -12.46 5.86
N CYS A 88 -2.71 -12.63 5.55
CA CYS A 88 -1.70 -11.59 5.72
C CYS A 88 -1.97 -10.37 4.84
N LEU A 89 -2.33 -10.56 3.57
CA LEU A 89 -2.63 -9.45 2.67
C LEU A 89 -3.95 -8.76 3.06
N ALA A 90 -4.94 -9.49 3.54
CA ALA A 90 -6.15 -8.90 4.12
C ALA A 90 -5.81 -8.01 5.32
N TRP A 91 -4.92 -8.46 6.20
CA TRP A 91 -4.43 -7.63 7.31
C TRP A 91 -3.77 -6.32 6.84
N CYS A 92 -3.01 -6.36 5.75
CA CYS A 92 -2.36 -5.17 5.17
C CYS A 92 -3.32 -4.18 4.48
N VAL A 93 -4.42 -4.67 3.92
CA VAL A 93 -5.28 -3.89 3.00
C VAL A 93 -6.60 -3.48 3.67
N LEU A 94 -7.23 -4.37 4.43
CA LEU A 94 -8.58 -4.19 4.95
C LEU A 94 -8.75 -3.01 5.93
N PRO A 95 -7.77 -2.66 6.79
CA PRO A 95 -7.89 -1.49 7.66
C PRO A 95 -8.13 -0.17 6.93
N ARG A 96 -7.78 -0.08 5.63
CA ARG A 96 -8.01 1.12 4.80
C ARG A 96 -9.45 1.23 4.29
N ALA A 97 -10.16 0.11 4.23
CA ALA A 97 -11.53 0.04 3.72
C ALA A 97 -12.58 0.13 4.83
N ILE A 98 -12.17 -0.12 6.07
CA ILE A 98 -13.05 -0.07 7.23
C ILE A 98 -12.91 1.30 7.88
N ALA A 99 -14.02 2.05 7.95
CA ALA A 99 -14.06 3.27 8.73
C ALA A 99 -14.00 2.92 10.22
N THR A 100 -13.03 3.48 10.94
CA THR A 100 -13.00 3.40 12.39
C THR A 100 -13.99 4.42 12.95
N SER A 101 -15.15 3.95 13.43
CA SER A 101 -16.08 4.78 14.20
C SER A 101 -15.73 4.69 15.69
N GLY A 102 -14.89 5.60 16.16
CA GLY A 102 -14.67 5.84 17.59
C GLY A 102 -15.28 7.17 17.98
N SER A 103 -16.01 7.24 19.10
CA SER A 103 -16.26 8.54 19.73
C SER A 103 -14.94 9.00 20.32
N VAL A 104 -14.38 10.07 19.74
CA VAL A 104 -13.15 10.68 20.25
C VAL A 104 -13.58 11.98 20.93
N GLU A 105 -13.17 12.14 22.18
CA GLU A 105 -13.30 13.42 22.87
C GLU A 105 -12.31 14.42 22.26
N GLY A 106 -12.81 15.52 21.70
CA GLY A 106 -11.96 16.55 21.12
C GLY A 106 -12.67 17.40 20.07
N ARG A 107 -11.95 18.43 19.60
CA ARG A 107 -12.43 19.29 18.52
C ARG A 107 -12.22 18.59 17.17
N PRO A 108 -13.27 18.45 16.34
CA PRO A 108 -13.08 17.94 14.99
C PRO A 108 -12.22 18.92 14.17
N LEU A 109 -11.24 18.40 13.44
CA LEU A 109 -10.41 19.17 12.53
C LEU A 109 -10.68 18.72 11.10
N ARG A 110 -10.83 19.69 10.19
CA ARG A 110 -10.88 19.41 8.76
C ARG A 110 -9.48 19.49 8.17
N VAL A 111 -8.98 18.35 7.72
CA VAL A 111 -7.63 18.21 7.17
C VAL A 111 -7.69 18.04 5.66
N LEU A 112 -6.91 18.86 4.94
CA LEU A 112 -6.65 18.70 3.52
C LEU A 112 -5.20 18.25 3.33
N THR A 113 -4.95 17.28 2.47
CA THR A 113 -3.60 16.89 2.06
C THR A 113 -3.46 16.97 0.55
N ALA A 114 -2.33 17.46 0.07
CA ALA A 114 -2.03 17.53 -1.37
C ALA A 114 -0.54 17.32 -1.64
N ASN A 115 -0.24 16.46 -2.60
CA ASN A 115 1.08 16.38 -3.22
C ASN A 115 1.13 17.36 -4.40
N LEU A 116 2.09 18.27 -4.38
CA LEU A 116 2.23 19.32 -5.40
C LEU A 116 3.01 18.88 -6.64
N ASN A 117 3.43 17.61 -6.76
CA ASN A 117 4.17 17.06 -7.90
C ASN A 117 5.42 17.89 -8.24
N GLY A 118 6.31 18.04 -7.27
CA GLY A 118 7.51 18.88 -7.34
C GLY A 118 7.17 20.37 -7.45
N GLY A 119 6.14 20.83 -6.72
CA GLY A 119 5.68 22.21 -6.74
C GLY A 119 4.91 22.64 -7.99
N ARG A 120 4.54 21.72 -8.90
CA ARG A 120 3.73 22.03 -10.10
C ARG A 120 2.25 22.24 -9.82
N GLY A 121 1.76 21.88 -8.63
CA GLY A 121 0.38 22.11 -8.23
C GLY A 121 -0.01 23.60 -8.29
N ASP A 122 -1.23 23.85 -8.77
CA ASP A 122 -1.77 25.21 -8.89
C ASP A 122 -2.09 25.78 -7.50
N ALA A 123 -1.40 26.85 -7.13
CA ALA A 123 -1.55 27.48 -5.82
C ALA A 123 -2.95 28.09 -5.60
N GLN A 124 -3.57 28.66 -6.64
CA GLN A 124 -4.91 29.25 -6.53
C GLN A 124 -5.95 28.16 -6.27
N VAL A 125 -5.86 27.04 -6.99
CA VAL A 125 -6.75 25.90 -6.77
C VAL A 125 -6.63 25.36 -5.35
N ILE A 126 -5.40 25.24 -4.81
CA ILE A 126 -5.19 24.80 -3.43
C ILE A 126 -5.79 25.79 -2.43
N VAL A 127 -5.56 27.09 -2.59
CA VAL A 127 -6.11 28.12 -1.68
C VAL A 127 -7.64 28.18 -1.75
N ASP A 128 -8.22 28.05 -2.94
CA ASP A 128 -9.66 27.99 -3.13
C ASP A 128 -10.27 26.74 -2.50
N LEU A 129 -9.57 25.60 -2.55
CA LEU A 129 -9.97 24.40 -1.81
C LEU A 129 -9.93 24.62 -0.30
N VAL A 130 -8.86 25.24 0.22
CA VAL A 130 -8.73 25.58 1.64
C VAL A 130 -9.91 26.46 2.09
N ARG A 131 -10.25 27.48 1.30
CA ARG A 131 -11.35 28.40 1.58
C ARG A 131 -12.71 27.70 1.49
N ARG A 132 -13.00 27.05 0.36
CA ARG A 132 -14.30 26.41 0.07
C ARG A 132 -14.61 25.28 1.05
N LEU A 133 -13.58 24.52 1.42
CA LEU A 133 -13.74 23.42 2.35
C LEU A 133 -13.57 23.87 3.80
N ASP A 134 -13.32 25.15 4.13
CA ASP A 134 -13.08 25.61 5.51
C ASP A 134 -12.04 24.73 6.25
N VAL A 135 -10.88 24.56 5.62
CA VAL A 135 -9.81 23.70 6.13
C VAL A 135 -9.22 24.28 7.43
N ASP A 136 -8.95 23.41 8.40
CA ASP A 136 -8.25 23.74 9.64
C ASP A 136 -6.73 23.50 9.53
N VAL A 137 -6.36 22.43 8.83
CA VAL A 137 -4.96 22.00 8.64
C VAL A 137 -4.73 21.54 7.20
N LEU A 138 -3.73 22.11 6.55
CA LEU A 138 -3.25 21.72 5.22
C LEU A 138 -1.89 21.05 5.33
N SER A 139 -1.76 19.83 4.81
CA SER A 139 -0.51 19.08 4.69
C SER A 139 -0.07 18.99 3.23
N LEU A 140 1.13 19.49 2.93
CA LEU A 140 1.69 19.53 1.58
C LEU A 140 2.89 18.61 1.44
N GLN A 141 2.91 17.85 0.35
CA GLN A 141 4.05 17.03 -0.08
C GLN A 141 4.65 17.60 -1.37
N GLU A 142 5.95 17.36 -1.56
CA GLU A 142 6.74 17.88 -2.67
C GLU A 142 6.71 19.41 -2.79
N LEU A 143 6.73 20.07 -1.63
CA LEU A 143 6.70 21.52 -1.52
C LEU A 143 8.05 22.13 -1.90
N THR A 144 8.07 23.00 -2.89
CA THR A 144 9.25 23.76 -3.28
C THR A 144 9.20 25.20 -2.74
N TRP A 145 10.35 25.87 -2.68
CA TRP A 145 10.42 27.29 -2.31
C TRP A 145 9.51 28.15 -3.17
N SER A 146 9.54 27.94 -4.49
CA SER A 146 8.68 28.69 -5.42
C SER A 146 7.19 28.38 -5.23
N ALA A 147 6.83 27.13 -4.91
CA ALA A 147 5.44 26.77 -4.63
C ALA A 147 4.96 27.44 -3.33
N ARG A 148 5.80 27.52 -2.30
CA ARG A 148 5.48 28.24 -1.06
C ARG A 148 5.18 29.71 -1.33
N GLU A 149 6.01 30.38 -2.13
CA GLU A 149 5.80 31.78 -2.49
C GLU A 149 4.51 32.00 -3.27
N ARG A 150 4.19 31.12 -4.23
CA ARG A 150 2.92 31.19 -4.97
C ARG A 150 1.71 30.96 -4.08
N LEU A 151 1.79 30.06 -3.10
CA LEU A 151 0.73 29.83 -2.13
C LEU A 151 0.52 31.05 -1.23
N ALA A 152 1.60 31.66 -0.74
CA ALA A 152 1.53 32.90 0.04
C ALA A 152 0.93 34.05 -0.79
N ALA A 153 1.38 34.22 -2.04
CA ALA A 153 0.83 35.22 -2.97
C ALA A 153 -0.64 34.98 -3.31
N ALA A 154 -1.09 33.73 -3.32
CA ALA A 154 -2.49 33.35 -3.46
C ALA A 154 -3.34 33.63 -2.20
N GLY A 155 -2.71 34.02 -1.08
CA GLY A 155 -3.38 34.41 0.15
C GLY A 155 -3.51 33.29 1.18
N LEU A 156 -2.72 32.21 1.07
CA LEU A 156 -2.77 31.09 2.02
C LEU A 156 -2.55 31.54 3.47
N ASP A 157 -1.61 32.46 3.71
CA ASP A 157 -1.24 32.92 5.05
C ASP A 157 -2.40 33.66 5.76
N GLY A 158 -3.32 34.26 4.99
CA GLY A 158 -4.53 34.88 5.55
C GLY A 158 -5.58 33.87 6.00
N LEU A 159 -5.53 32.62 5.49
CA LEU A 159 -6.44 31.55 5.87
C LEU A 159 -5.83 30.64 6.94
N LEU A 160 -4.55 30.32 6.81
CA LEU A 160 -3.80 29.40 7.66
C LEU A 160 -2.48 30.05 8.11
N PRO A 161 -2.52 30.96 9.11
CA PRO A 161 -1.39 31.81 9.47
C PRO A 161 -0.24 31.07 10.17
N TYR A 162 -0.47 29.86 10.69
CA TYR A 162 0.56 29.10 11.38
C TYR A 162 1.14 28.04 10.46
N GLN A 163 2.46 27.97 10.33
CA GLN A 163 3.11 26.98 9.48
C GLN A 163 4.37 26.38 10.11
N VAL A 164 4.62 25.12 9.79
CA VAL A 164 5.91 24.45 9.93
C VAL A 164 6.21 23.81 8.58
N SER A 165 7.13 24.40 7.82
CA SER A 165 7.48 23.94 6.47
C SER A 165 8.98 23.72 6.32
N LYS A 166 9.31 22.74 5.46
CA LYS A 166 10.66 22.43 4.98
C LYS A 166 10.59 22.32 3.45
N PRO A 167 10.48 23.46 2.74
CA PRO A 167 10.50 23.45 1.29
C PRO A 167 11.88 23.05 0.79
N GLU A 168 11.93 22.40 -0.37
CA GLU A 168 13.18 21.97 -0.99
C GLU A 168 13.36 22.58 -2.39
N THR A 169 14.61 22.72 -2.82
CA THR A 169 14.95 23.26 -4.15
C THR A 169 14.91 22.18 -5.21
N TRP A 170 15.23 20.93 -4.85
CA TRP A 170 15.39 19.81 -5.77
C TRP A 170 14.65 18.57 -5.29
N GLY A 171 13.95 17.91 -6.21
CA GLY A 171 13.32 16.61 -5.97
C GLY A 171 11.99 16.64 -5.19
N PRO A 172 11.30 15.49 -5.12
CA PRO A 172 9.98 15.33 -4.50
C PRO A 172 10.05 15.16 -2.98
N VAL A 173 10.86 15.99 -2.29
CA VAL A 173 11.20 15.77 -0.87
C VAL A 173 10.65 16.83 0.08
N GLY A 174 10.40 18.04 -0.40
CA GLY A 174 9.93 19.13 0.47
C GLY A 174 8.54 18.87 1.03
N SER A 175 8.25 19.44 2.19
CA SER A 175 6.95 19.27 2.87
C SER A 175 6.55 20.49 3.69
N GLY A 176 5.28 20.60 4.04
CA GLY A 176 4.83 21.63 4.96
C GLY A 176 3.46 21.38 5.56
N VAL A 177 3.28 21.83 6.79
CA VAL A 177 1.99 21.83 7.49
C VAL A 177 1.60 23.28 7.78
N TYR A 178 0.40 23.66 7.37
CA TYR A 178 -0.23 24.96 7.59
C TYR A 178 -1.48 24.76 8.42
N ALA A 179 -1.80 25.67 9.33
CA ALA A 179 -2.93 25.53 10.21
C ALA A 179 -3.54 26.87 10.63
N ARG A 180 -4.81 26.81 11.03
CA ARG A 180 -5.53 27.91 11.68
C ARG A 180 -5.11 28.10 13.15
N TYR A 181 -4.52 27.08 13.75
CA TYR A 181 -4.12 27.07 15.17
C TYR A 181 -2.60 27.05 15.32
N PRO A 182 -2.05 27.59 16.43
CA PRO A 182 -0.62 27.59 16.68
C PRO A 182 0.02 26.21 16.54
N LEU A 183 1.05 26.12 15.68
CA LEU A 183 1.85 24.91 15.50
C LEU A 183 3.13 25.01 16.32
N ARG A 184 3.53 23.88 16.91
CA ARG A 184 4.83 23.72 17.55
C ARG A 184 5.52 22.52 16.96
N ALA A 185 6.72 22.73 16.41
CA ALA A 185 7.55 21.64 15.94
C ALA A 185 7.83 20.65 17.08
N ARG A 186 7.65 19.36 16.81
CA ARG A 186 8.01 18.26 17.70
C ARG A 186 9.06 17.40 17.02
N SER A 187 10.22 17.27 17.64
CA SER A 187 11.32 16.40 17.21
C SER A 187 11.28 15.08 17.99
N GLY A 188 11.87 14.02 17.43
CA GLY A 188 12.00 12.73 18.12
C GLY A 188 10.70 11.91 18.23
N VAL A 189 9.66 12.27 17.49
CA VAL A 189 8.34 11.58 17.51
C VAL A 189 8.30 10.35 16.59
N PHE A 190 9.24 10.26 15.64
CA PHE A 190 9.38 9.15 14.72
C PHE A 190 10.85 8.78 14.63
N GLN A 191 11.17 7.49 14.83
CA GLN A 191 12.46 6.94 14.41
C GLN A 191 12.27 6.49 12.96
N PRO A 192 12.91 7.14 11.97
CA PRO A 192 12.85 6.67 10.60
C PRO A 192 13.37 5.23 10.57
N VAL A 193 12.53 4.33 10.05
CA VAL A 193 12.88 2.93 9.78
C VAL A 193 13.69 2.86 8.50
#